data_AF-A0A3D3UPU9-F1
#
_entry.id   AF-A0A3D3UPU9-F1
#
_cell.length_a   1.000
_cell.length_b   1.000
_cell.length_c   1.000
_cell.angle_alpha   90.00
_cell.angle_beta   90.00
_cell.angle_gamma   90.00
#
_symmetry.space_group_name_H-M   'P 1'
#
loop_
_entity.id
_entity.type
_entity.pdbx_description
1 polymer ?
#
loop_
_entity_poly.entity_id
_entity_poly.type
_entity_poly.pdbx_seq_one_letter_code
_entity_poly.pdbx_strand_id
1 'polypeptide(L)'
;CKVTVATNATRGNVVLEDASEATVDLAGATDIQIGGAGSYTGPQPDEWQAVGEPDCWIASINARQCHGDADGASQGKQKYWVSTNDLDVLIAAWNKSFAQIEGQTVGDVPLICADFDHLSQGKQKYRVSTNDLDILIANWQAADSPAPDCP
;
A
#
# COMPACT_ATOMS: atom_id res chain seq x y z
N CYS A 1 0.25 44.98 15.90
CA CYS A 1 1.17 44.63 14.80
C CYS A 1 0.37 44.00 13.67
N LYS A 2 0.59 44.43 12.43
CA LYS A 2 -0.03 43.84 11.24
C LYS A 2 1.04 43.03 10.54
N VAL A 3 0.97 41.71 10.64
CA VAL A 3 1.85 40.80 9.89
C VAL A 3 1.38 40.83 8.44
N THR A 4 2.30 41.04 7.51
CA THR A 4 2.02 41.04 6.08
C THR A 4 2.78 39.89 5.45
N VAL A 5 2.09 39.08 4.67
CA VAL A 5 2.65 37.94 3.95
C VAL A 5 2.49 38.23 2.46
N ALA A 6 3.58 38.16 1.70
CA ALA A 6 3.59 38.39 0.27
C ALA A 6 4.16 37.18 -0.47
N THR A 7 3.66 36.92 -1.68
CA THR A 7 4.13 35.82 -2.50
C THR A 7 5.45 36.17 -3.19
N ASN A 8 6.47 35.31 -3.06
CA ASN A 8 7.78 35.50 -3.70
C ASN A 8 8.14 34.28 -4.56
N ALA A 9 7.94 34.41 -5.87
CA ALA A 9 8.17 33.34 -6.85
C ALA A 9 9.64 32.89 -6.94
N THR A 10 10.60 33.71 -6.50
CA THR A 10 12.04 33.41 -6.57
C THR A 10 12.51 32.57 -5.38
N ARG A 11 11.76 32.53 -4.26
CA ARG A 11 12.19 31.90 -2.99
C ARG A 11 11.25 30.81 -2.46
N GLY A 12 10.32 30.29 -3.26
CA GLY A 12 9.41 29.23 -2.82
C GLY A 12 8.13 29.74 -2.14
N ASN A 13 7.48 30.71 -2.78
CA ASN A 13 6.11 31.18 -2.52
C ASN A 13 5.86 32.01 -1.26
N VAL A 14 6.24 31.62 -0.05
CA VAL A 14 5.86 32.40 1.16
C VAL A 14 7.09 32.79 1.98
N VAL A 15 7.29 34.09 2.19
CA VAL A 15 8.42 34.63 2.97
C VAL A 15 7.86 35.56 4.05
N LEU A 16 8.27 35.34 5.31
CA LEU A 16 8.02 36.32 6.36
C LEU A 16 8.89 37.56 6.12
N GLU A 17 8.27 38.74 6.17
CA GLU A 17 8.96 40.01 6.00
C GLU A 17 9.50 40.59 7.32
N ASP A 18 9.25 39.93 8.45
CA ASP A 18 9.80 40.31 9.76
C ASP A 18 10.90 39.34 10.24
N ALA A 19 11.72 39.80 11.19
CA ALA A 19 12.87 39.06 11.72
C ALA A 19 12.49 38.04 12.83
N SER A 20 11.20 37.73 13.01
CA SER A 20 10.78 36.73 13.98
C SER A 20 10.91 35.31 13.41
N GLU A 21 11.24 34.35 14.28
CA GLU A 21 11.28 32.95 13.89
C GLU A 21 9.85 32.46 13.65
N ALA A 22 9.55 32.07 12.41
CA ALA A 22 8.27 31.49 12.07
C ALA A 22 8.11 30.15 12.79
N THR A 23 7.12 30.05 13.67
CA THR A 23 6.72 28.78 14.28
C THR A 23 5.72 28.11 13.34
N VAL A 24 6.13 26.98 12.75
CA VAL A 24 5.24 26.15 11.94
C VAL A 24 4.46 25.23 12.87
N ASP A 25 3.20 25.56 13.13
CA ASP A 25 2.29 24.68 13.86
C ASP A 25 1.60 23.71 12.88
N LEU A 26 2.16 22.50 12.79
CA LEU A 26 1.60 21.44 11.95
C LEU A 26 0.27 20.90 12.49
N ALA A 27 -0.08 21.13 13.76
CA ALA A 27 -1.37 20.73 14.31
C ALA A 27 -2.53 21.61 13.82
N GLY A 28 -2.22 22.84 13.35
CA GLY A 28 -3.19 23.75 12.73
C GLY A 28 -3.40 23.50 11.23
N ALA A 29 -2.61 22.64 10.59
CA ALA A 29 -2.72 22.33 9.16
C ALA A 29 -3.80 21.26 8.88
N THR A 30 -5.06 21.54 9.25
CA THR A 30 -6.17 20.59 9.12
C THR A 30 -6.68 20.41 7.69
N ASP A 31 -6.41 21.39 6.81
CA ASP A 31 -6.87 21.40 5.42
C ASP A 31 -5.78 20.94 4.42
N ILE A 32 -4.56 20.71 4.90
CA ILE A 32 -3.50 20.08 4.11
C ILE A 32 -3.54 18.61 4.48
N GLN A 33 -4.14 17.78 3.63
CA GLN A 33 -3.83 16.36 3.65
C GLN A 33 -2.32 16.23 3.38
N ILE A 34 -1.53 15.99 4.42
CA ILE A 34 -0.19 15.45 4.24
C ILE A 34 -0.46 14.12 3.54
N GLY A 35 -0.16 14.04 2.23
CA GLY A 35 -0.40 12.84 1.44
C GLY A 35 0.05 11.62 2.23
N GLY A 36 -0.86 10.66 2.36
CA GLY A 36 -0.68 9.44 3.13
C GLY A 36 0.60 8.69 2.75
N ALA A 37 0.95 7.74 3.62
CA ALA A 37 2.13 6.90 3.50
C ALA A 37 2.33 6.33 2.08
N GLY A 38 3.26 6.90 1.31
CA GLY A 38 3.57 6.46 -0.05
C GLY A 38 2.41 6.66 -1.04
N SER A 39 2.73 6.93 -2.30
CA SER A 39 1.71 6.86 -3.36
C SER A 39 1.82 5.52 -4.04
N TYR A 40 0.70 4.92 -4.39
CA TYR A 40 0.69 3.76 -5.28
C TYR A 40 1.30 4.14 -6.63
N THR A 41 2.39 3.46 -6.99
CA THR A 41 3.12 3.66 -8.25
C THR A 41 3.00 2.47 -9.21
N GLY A 42 2.19 1.47 -8.82
CA GLY A 42 1.90 0.30 -9.61
C GLY A 42 1.06 0.58 -10.87
N PRO A 43 0.92 -0.43 -11.75
CA PRO A 43 0.32 -0.25 -13.06
C PRO A 43 -1.20 -0.10 -13.07
N GLN A 44 -1.91 -0.35 -11.96
CA GLN A 44 -3.39 -0.34 -11.88
C GLN A 44 -3.92 0.71 -10.88
N PRO A 45 -3.69 2.01 -11.09
CA PRO A 45 -4.12 3.04 -10.13
C PRO A 45 -5.65 3.15 -10.02
N ASP A 46 -6.38 2.80 -11.07
CA ASP A 46 -7.85 2.75 -11.09
C ASP A 46 -8.39 1.60 -10.24
N GLU A 47 -7.76 0.43 -10.30
CA GLU A 47 -8.12 -0.70 -9.44
C GLU A 47 -7.81 -0.40 -7.97
N TRP A 48 -6.66 0.21 -7.68
CA TRP A 48 -6.27 0.61 -6.32
C TRP A 48 -7.30 1.56 -5.70
N GLN A 49 -7.70 2.60 -6.45
CA GLN A 49 -8.77 3.51 -6.03
C GLN A 49 -10.11 2.80 -5.86
N ALA A 50 -10.44 1.86 -6.76
CA ALA A 50 -11.72 1.14 -6.72
C ALA A 50 -11.88 0.21 -5.50
N VAL A 51 -10.77 -0.23 -4.89
CA VAL A 51 -10.77 -1.07 -3.68
C VAL A 51 -10.39 -0.32 -2.41
N GLY A 52 -10.50 1.02 -2.43
CA GLY A 52 -10.34 1.85 -1.23
C GLY A 52 -8.89 2.15 -0.85
N GLU A 53 -7.99 2.18 -1.83
CA GLU A 53 -6.60 2.62 -1.68
C GLU A 53 -5.82 1.83 -0.60
N PRO A 54 -5.79 0.47 -0.66
CA PRO A 54 -5.15 -0.34 0.37
C PRO A 54 -3.65 -0.05 0.49
N ASP A 55 -3.21 0.20 1.72
CA ASP A 55 -1.81 0.48 2.07
C ASP A 55 -0.85 -0.64 1.65
N CYS A 56 -1.26 -1.90 1.73
CA CYS A 56 -0.41 -3.03 1.39
C CYS A 56 -0.05 -3.13 -0.10
N TRP A 57 -0.73 -2.40 -0.98
CA TRP A 57 -0.35 -2.30 -2.40
C TRP A 57 0.75 -1.27 -2.65
N ILE A 58 1.07 -0.45 -1.64
CA ILE A 58 2.07 0.61 -1.74
C ILE A 58 3.44 -0.01 -1.47
N ALA A 59 4.34 0.03 -2.45
CA ALA A 59 5.66 -0.59 -2.36
C ALA A 59 6.51 -0.09 -1.17
N SER A 60 6.33 1.17 -0.74
CA SER A 60 7.01 1.69 0.46
C SER A 60 6.49 1.12 1.78
N ILE A 61 5.31 0.47 1.78
CA ILE A 61 4.70 -0.18 2.92
C ILE A 61 4.94 -1.69 2.85
N ASN A 62 4.57 -2.32 1.73
CA ASN A 62 4.89 -3.70 1.44
C ASN A 62 5.54 -3.81 0.06
N ALA A 63 6.87 -3.88 0.07
CA ALA A 63 7.69 -3.92 -1.12
C ALA A 63 7.50 -5.20 -1.95
N ARG A 64 6.85 -6.26 -1.43
CA ARG A 64 6.82 -7.58 -2.08
C ARG A 64 5.41 -8.08 -2.31
N GLN A 65 4.40 -7.25 -2.07
CA GLN A 65 3.00 -7.67 -2.16
C GLN A 65 2.66 -8.25 -3.55
N CYS A 66 3.09 -7.58 -4.62
CA CYS A 66 2.91 -8.04 -6.00
C CYS A 66 3.66 -9.35 -6.34
N HIS A 67 4.42 -9.90 -5.39
CA HIS A 67 5.15 -11.16 -5.48
C HIS A 67 4.61 -12.23 -4.53
N GLY A 68 3.45 -12.02 -3.90
CA GLY A 68 2.80 -13.03 -3.06
C GLY A 68 3.00 -12.86 -1.56
N ASP A 69 3.67 -11.79 -1.12
CA ASP A 69 3.88 -11.45 0.30
C ASP A 69 2.70 -10.60 0.79
N ALA A 70 1.70 -11.23 1.41
CA ALA A 70 0.49 -10.55 1.85
C ALA A 70 0.70 -9.79 3.17
N ASP A 71 1.54 -10.31 4.07
CA ASP A 71 1.70 -9.81 5.44
C ASP A 71 2.93 -8.91 5.66
N GLY A 72 3.83 -8.83 4.68
CA GLY A 72 5.07 -8.06 4.72
C GLY A 72 6.13 -8.65 5.66
N ALA A 73 5.98 -9.90 6.12
CA ALA A 73 6.78 -10.49 7.18
C ALA A 73 7.45 -11.81 6.76
N SER A 74 8.78 -11.85 6.90
CA SER A 74 9.53 -13.08 6.64
C SER A 74 9.29 -14.15 7.71
N GLN A 75 9.12 -15.40 7.29
CA GLN A 75 8.85 -16.57 8.14
C GLN A 75 10.05 -17.53 8.19
N GLY A 76 10.30 -18.10 9.38
CA GLY A 76 11.32 -19.13 9.59
C GLY A 76 12.77 -18.63 9.62
N LYS A 77 13.72 -19.56 9.79
CA LYS A 77 15.16 -19.24 9.87
C LYS A 77 15.73 -18.78 8.53
N GLN A 78 15.14 -19.26 7.44
CA GLN A 78 15.51 -19.00 6.05
C GLN A 78 14.86 -17.72 5.49
N LYS A 79 14.08 -16.99 6.31
CA LYS A 79 13.41 -15.73 5.95
C LYS A 79 12.60 -15.83 4.66
N TYR A 80 11.64 -16.75 4.63
CA TYR A 80 10.70 -16.86 3.52
C TYR A 80 9.70 -15.71 3.59
N TRP A 81 9.71 -14.82 2.59
CA TRP A 81 8.75 -13.71 2.49
C TRP A 81 7.39 -14.13 1.93
N VAL A 82 7.34 -15.27 1.24
CA VAL A 82 6.09 -15.88 0.77
C VAL A 82 6.01 -17.27 1.38
N SER A 83 5.14 -17.44 2.37
CA SER A 83 4.94 -18.70 3.06
C SER A 83 3.52 -18.82 3.65
N THR A 84 3.38 -19.54 4.76
CA THR A 84 2.09 -20.03 5.25
C THR A 84 1.16 -18.91 5.70
N ASN A 85 1.67 -17.83 6.29
CA ASN A 85 0.82 -16.69 6.63
C ASN A 85 0.16 -16.08 5.38
N ASP A 86 0.91 -15.92 4.29
CA ASP A 86 0.41 -15.36 3.03
C ASP A 86 -0.65 -16.26 2.40
N LEU A 87 -0.40 -17.57 2.47
CA LEU A 87 -1.37 -18.58 2.02
C LEU A 87 -2.66 -18.52 2.84
N ASP A 88 -2.60 -18.28 4.16
CA ASP A 88 -3.79 -18.15 5.01
C ASP A 88 -4.63 -16.93 4.60
N VAL A 89 -3.99 -15.79 4.28
CA VAL A 89 -4.69 -14.59 3.77
C VAL A 89 -5.32 -14.89 2.40
N LEU A 90 -4.59 -15.52 1.48
CA LEU A 90 -5.10 -15.90 0.16
C LEU A 90 -6.30 -16.84 0.26
N ILE A 91 -6.23 -17.89 1.09
CA ILE A 91 -7.33 -18.84 1.29
C ILE A 91 -8.56 -18.13 1.87
N ALA A 92 -8.36 -17.20 2.80
CA ALA A 92 -9.46 -16.45 3.39
C ALA A 92 -10.13 -15.49 2.38
N ALA A 93 -9.38 -14.97 1.41
CA ALA A 93 -9.89 -14.09 0.35
C ALA A 93 -10.41 -14.84 -0.90
N TRP A 94 -10.12 -16.14 -1.02
CA TRP A 94 -10.31 -16.93 -2.23
C TRP A 94 -11.71 -16.85 -2.83
N ASN A 95 -11.78 -16.46 -4.11
CA ASN A 95 -13.01 -16.37 -4.90
C ASN A 95 -14.11 -15.52 -4.24
N LYS A 96 -13.71 -14.40 -3.62
CA LYS A 96 -14.62 -13.40 -3.09
C LYS A 96 -14.43 -12.07 -3.84
N SER A 97 -15.53 -11.35 -4.06
CA SER A 97 -15.47 -9.99 -4.57
C SER A 97 -14.99 -9.02 -3.49
N PHE A 98 -14.58 -7.81 -3.88
CA PHE A 98 -14.14 -6.80 -2.92
C PHE A 98 -15.19 -6.53 -1.82
N ALA A 99 -16.46 -6.38 -2.20
CA ALA A 99 -17.56 -6.16 -1.24
C ALA A 99 -17.74 -7.30 -0.21
N GLN A 100 -17.21 -8.50 -0.50
CA GLN A 100 -17.26 -9.64 0.41
C GLN A 100 -16.04 -9.74 1.32
N ILE A 101 -14.97 -8.99 1.08
CA ILE A 101 -13.71 -9.03 1.86
C ILE A 101 -13.34 -7.68 2.48
N GLU A 102 -13.96 -6.58 2.04
CA GLU A 102 -13.73 -5.24 2.58
C GLU A 102 -13.87 -5.23 4.11
N GLY A 103 -12.84 -4.69 4.79
CA GLY A 103 -12.78 -4.62 6.25
C GLY A 103 -12.48 -5.94 6.97
N GLN A 104 -12.28 -7.06 6.26
CA GLN A 104 -11.90 -8.34 6.88
C GLN A 104 -10.39 -8.52 6.92
N THR A 105 -9.92 -9.22 7.95
CA THR A 105 -8.49 -9.49 8.18
C THR A 105 -8.24 -10.94 8.61
N VAL A 106 -7.01 -11.40 8.42
CA VAL A 106 -6.43 -12.60 9.05
C VAL A 106 -5.13 -12.17 9.72
N GLY A 107 -5.02 -12.37 11.03
CA GLY A 107 -3.81 -11.95 11.76
C GLY A 107 -3.50 -10.45 11.61
N ASP A 108 -4.54 -9.60 11.60
CA ASP A 108 -4.47 -8.16 11.35
C ASP A 108 -4.04 -7.74 9.93
N VAL A 109 -3.86 -8.69 9.01
CA VAL A 109 -3.58 -8.45 7.60
C VAL A 109 -4.91 -8.35 6.83
N PRO A 110 -5.18 -7.22 6.13
CA PRO A 110 -6.37 -7.10 5.28
C PRO A 110 -6.41 -8.16 4.18
N LEU A 111 -7.59 -8.75 3.95
CA LEU A 111 -7.74 -9.80 2.93
C LEU A 111 -7.43 -9.32 1.51
N ILE A 112 -7.59 -8.02 1.22
CA ILE A 112 -7.23 -7.42 -0.07
C ILE A 112 -5.72 -7.44 -0.33
N CYS A 113 -4.89 -7.68 0.68
CA CYS A 113 -3.44 -7.78 0.50
C CYS A 113 -3.01 -9.08 -0.19
N ALA A 114 -3.89 -10.07 -0.33
CA ALA A 114 -3.64 -11.27 -1.12
C ALA A 114 -3.98 -11.13 -2.62
N ASP A 115 -4.40 -9.94 -3.06
CA ASP A 115 -4.63 -9.60 -4.47
C ASP A 115 -3.32 -9.08 -5.07
N PHE A 116 -2.47 -10.01 -5.50
CA PHE A 116 -1.08 -9.74 -5.86
C PHE A 116 -0.93 -9.20 -7.28
N ASP A 117 -1.90 -9.47 -8.17
CA ASP A 117 -1.89 -8.91 -9.53
C ASP A 117 -2.66 -7.58 -9.64
N HIS A 118 -3.34 -7.17 -8.56
CA HIS A 118 -4.18 -5.99 -8.45
C HIS A 118 -5.37 -6.00 -9.42
N LEU A 119 -5.81 -7.15 -9.92
CA LEU A 119 -6.82 -7.26 -10.96
C LEU A 119 -7.96 -8.20 -10.57
N SER A 120 -9.20 -7.73 -10.76
CA SER A 120 -10.35 -8.61 -10.59
C SER A 120 -10.44 -9.69 -11.68
N GLN A 121 -10.80 -10.92 -11.29
CA GLN A 121 -10.91 -12.06 -12.20
C GLN A 121 -12.36 -12.53 -12.40
N GLY A 122 -12.68 -12.87 -13.65
CA GLY A 122 -13.94 -13.53 -14.02
C GLY A 122 -15.17 -12.61 -13.97
N LYS A 123 -16.36 -13.19 -14.21
CA LYS A 123 -17.63 -12.42 -14.25
C LYS A 123 -18.04 -11.92 -12.87
N GLN A 124 -17.62 -12.62 -11.82
CA GLN A 124 -17.91 -12.31 -10.44
C GLN A 124 -16.95 -11.28 -9.84
N LYS A 125 -15.92 -10.85 -10.60
CA LYS A 125 -14.91 -9.88 -10.17
C LYS A 125 -14.25 -10.28 -8.85
N TYR A 126 -13.78 -11.51 -8.76
CA TYR A 126 -13.03 -11.96 -7.58
C TYR A 126 -11.72 -11.20 -7.49
N ARG A 127 -11.36 -10.73 -6.29
CA ARG A 127 -10.09 -10.01 -6.07
C ARG A 127 -8.91 -10.95 -5.90
N VAL A 128 -9.17 -12.15 -5.35
CA VAL A 128 -8.14 -13.16 -5.13
C VAL A 128 -8.60 -14.46 -5.77
N SER A 129 -7.87 -14.92 -6.77
CA SER A 129 -8.19 -16.11 -7.55
C SER A 129 -6.93 -16.74 -8.16
N THR A 130 -7.05 -17.45 -9.27
CA THR A 130 -5.97 -18.28 -9.82
C THR A 130 -4.73 -17.50 -10.21
N ASN A 131 -4.87 -16.24 -10.65
CA ASN A 131 -3.70 -15.41 -10.97
C ASN A 131 -2.84 -15.15 -9.72
N ASP A 132 -3.47 -14.83 -8.59
CA ASP A 132 -2.80 -14.61 -7.31
C ASP A 132 -2.16 -15.90 -6.79
N LEU A 133 -2.87 -17.02 -6.94
CA LEU A 133 -2.30 -18.33 -6.59
C LEU A 133 -1.07 -18.65 -7.45
N ASP A 134 -1.09 -18.35 -8.74
CA ASP A 134 0.06 -18.54 -9.62
C ASP A 134 1.25 -17.66 -9.19
N ILE A 135 1.00 -16.41 -8.76
CA ILE A 135 2.03 -15.52 -8.20
C ILE A 135 2.61 -16.07 -6.90
N LEU A 136 1.76 -16.50 -5.97
CA LEU A 136 2.18 -17.10 -4.70
C LEU A 136 3.03 -18.35 -4.94
N ILE A 137 2.60 -19.23 -5.85
CA ILE A 137 3.34 -20.45 -6.20
C ILE A 137 4.69 -20.11 -6.83
N ALA A 138 4.75 -19.12 -7.72
CA ALA A 138 5.98 -18.72 -8.40
C ALA A 138 7.07 -18.21 -7.45
N ASN A 139 6.67 -17.65 -6.30
CA ASN A 139 7.58 -17.07 -5.30
C ASN A 139 7.66 -17.88 -4.00
N TRP A 140 6.97 -19.03 -3.94
CA TRP A 140 6.81 -19.82 -2.73
C TRP A 140 8.15 -20.21 -2.11
N GLN A 141 8.36 -19.80 -0.86
CA GLN A 141 9.53 -20.17 -0.06
C GLN A 141 10.88 -20.00 -0.78
N ALA A 142 11.04 -18.92 -1.55
CA ALA A 142 12.33 -18.49 -2.06
C ALA A 142 13.21 -17.97 -0.88
N ALA A 143 14.21 -18.75 -0.47
CA ALA A 143 15.14 -18.38 0.60
C ALA A 143 16.13 -17.31 0.13
N ASP A 144 16.47 -16.36 1.03
CA ASP A 144 17.64 -15.48 0.93
C ASP A 144 17.83 -14.70 -0.40
N SER A 145 16.76 -14.57 -1.20
CA SER A 145 16.75 -13.81 -2.44
C SER A 145 15.34 -13.28 -2.69
N PRO A 146 14.91 -12.22 -1.97
CA PRO A 146 13.60 -11.64 -2.21
C PRO A 146 13.50 -11.15 -3.66
N ALA A 147 12.30 -11.28 -4.23
CA ALA A 147 11.94 -10.63 -5.49
C ALA A 147 12.23 -9.12 -5.39
N PRO A 148 12.48 -8.42 -6.51
CA PRO A 148 12.62 -6.96 -6.49
C PRO A 148 11.40 -6.29 -5.85
N ASP A 149 11.55 -5.03 -5.47
CA ASP A 149 10.43 -4.29 -4.89
C ASP A 149 9.36 -4.04 -5.97
N CYS A 150 8.10 -4.07 -5.55
CA CYS A 150 6.96 -3.73 -6.39
C CYS A 150 7.10 -2.31 -6.96
N PRO A 151 6.56 -2.07 -8.17
CA PRO A 151 6.63 -0.77 -8.83
C PRO A 151 5.94 0.35 -8.07
#